data_AF-A0A5J6MCN3-F1
#
_entry.id   AF-A0A5J6MCN3-F1
#
_cell.length_a   1.000
_cell.length_b   1.000
_cell.length_c   1.000
_cell.angle_alpha   90.00
_cell.angle_beta   90.00
_cell.angle_gamma   90.00
#
_symmetry.space_group_name_H-M   'P 1'
#
loop_
_entity.id
_entity.type
_entity.pdbx_description
1 polymer ?
#
loop_
_entity_poly.entity_id
_entity_poly.type
_entity_poly.pdbx_seq_one_letter_code
_entity_poly.pdbx_strand_id
1 'polypeptide(L)' 'MTDSYPSPFAMPGAALRHHAARLPDAEALCFPLTDARLSFAGWLDQAESLARGLLALEGWLGGTGPQIFAR' A
#
# COMPACT_ATOMS: atom_id res chain seq x y z
N MET A 1 0.61 -5.89 -26.43
CA MET A 1 0.58 -4.43 -26.19
C MET A 1 0.77 -4.21 -24.70
N THR A 2 1.99 -3.88 -24.29
CA THR A 2 2.29 -3.47 -22.92
C THR A 2 2.30 -1.95 -22.91
N ASP A 3 1.12 -1.34 -22.93
CA ASP A 3 1.01 0.10 -22.67
C ASP A 3 1.31 0.32 -21.18
N SER A 4 2.56 0.67 -20.90
CA SER A 4 2.93 1.24 -19.60
C SER A 4 2.25 2.59 -19.51
N TYR A 5 1.09 2.65 -18.85
CA TYR A 5 0.46 3.93 -18.53
C TYR A 5 1.45 4.77 -17.71
N PRO A 6 1.79 6.00 -18.16
CA PRO A 6 2.67 6.86 -17.39
C PRO A 6 1.93 7.31 -16.14
N SER A 7 2.22 6.66 -15.02
CA SER A 7 1.82 7.14 -13.70
C SER A 7 2.64 8.40 -13.38
N PRO A 8 2.02 9.50 -12.90
CA PRO A 8 2.78 10.64 -12.39
C PRO A 8 3.56 10.29 -11.11
N PHE A 9 3.35 9.10 -10.55
CA PHE A 9 4.02 8.59 -9.37
C PHE A 9 4.96 7.45 -9.73
N ALA A 10 6.19 7.53 -9.21
CA ALA A 10 7.22 6.51 -9.41
C ALA A 10 6.83 5.13 -8.86
N MET A 11 6.05 5.09 -7.77
CA MET A 11 5.63 3.86 -7.09
C MET A 11 4.17 3.98 -6.66
N PRO A 12 3.39 2.87 -6.63
CA PRO A 12 2.02 2.88 -6.13
C PRO A 12 1.89 3.46 -4.71
N GLY A 13 2.84 3.15 -3.82
CA GLY A 13 2.87 3.71 -2.47
C GLY A 13 3.04 5.24 -2.44
N ALA A 14 3.73 5.82 -3.44
CA ALA A 14 3.86 7.28 -3.55
C ALA A 14 2.53 7.93 -3.95
N ALA A 15 1.77 7.30 -4.85
CA ALA A 15 0.42 7.74 -5.20
C ALA A 15 -0.51 7.72 -3.98
N LEU A 16 -0.51 6.62 -3.21
CA LEU A 16 -1.33 6.49 -2.02
C LEU A 16 -1.00 7.55 -0.97
N ARG A 17 0.29 7.77 -0.67
CA ARG A 17 0.72 8.82 0.27
C ARG A 17 0.30 10.22 -0.20
N HIS A 18 0.42 10.50 -1.49
CA HIS A 18 -0.01 11.77 -2.05
C HIS A 18 -1.50 12.02 -1.83
N HIS A 19 -2.34 11.03 -2.10
CA HIS A 19 -3.79 11.16 -1.93
C HIS A 19 -4.21 11.17 -0.46
N ALA A 20 -3.60 10.37 0.40
CA ALA A 20 -3.85 10.40 1.84
C ALA A 20 -3.54 11.76 2.48
N ALA A 21 -2.49 12.44 2.01
CA ALA A 21 -2.15 13.78 2.49
C ALA A 21 -3.13 14.86 1.99
N ARG A 22 -3.70 14.70 0.79
CA ARG A 22 -4.58 15.70 0.18
C ARG A 22 -6.06 15.52 0.47
N LEU A 23 -6.51 14.28 0.60
CA LEU A 23 -7.90 13.87 0.70
C LEU A 23 -8.05 12.76 1.76
N PRO A 24 -7.67 13.03 3.03
CA PRO A 24 -7.54 11.98 4.05
C PRO A 24 -8.85 11.22 4.31
N ASP A 25 -9.98 11.91 4.25
CA ASP A 25 -11.30 11.37 4.57
C ASP A 25 -12.08 10.89 3.34
N ALA A 26 -11.56 11.12 2.13
CA ALA A 26 -12.23 10.68 0.90
C ALA A 26 -12.15 9.15 0.77
N GLU A 27 -13.25 8.54 0.34
CA GLU A 27 -13.34 7.09 0.10
C GLU A 27 -12.33 6.67 -0.98
N ALA A 28 -11.52 5.66 -0.67
CA ALA A 28 -10.46 5.16 -1.54
C ALA A 28 -10.65 3.69 -1.91
N LEU A 29 -11.18 2.88 -0.98
CA LEU A 29 -11.51 1.47 -1.20
C LEU A 29 -12.92 1.17 -0.67
N CYS A 30 -13.65 0.37 -1.43
CA CYS A 30 -14.94 -0.19 -1.04
C CYS A 30 -14.88 -1.70 -1.23
N PHE A 31 -15.29 -2.44 -0.19
CA PHE A 31 -15.37 -3.91 -0.16
C PHE A 31 -16.84 -4.32 -0.08
N PRO A 32 -17.53 -4.54 -1.22
CA PRO A 32 -18.99 -4.67 -1.25
C PRO A 32 -19.53 -5.86 -0.45
N LEU A 33 -18.76 -6.94 -0.36
CA LEU A 33 -19.19 -8.17 0.33
C LEU A 33 -19.26 -8.01 1.85
N THR A 34 -18.47 -7.10 2.42
CA THR A 34 -18.38 -6.87 3.86
C THR A 34 -18.93 -5.50 4.26
N ASP A 35 -19.41 -4.71 3.30
CA ASP A 35 -19.75 -3.28 3.43
C ASP A 35 -18.64 -2.43 4.08
N ALA A 36 -17.39 -2.91 4.01
CA ALA A 36 -16.25 -2.18 4.55
C ALA A 36 -15.78 -1.13 3.55
N ARG A 37 -15.51 0.08 4.06
CA ARG A 37 -14.99 1.20 3.28
C ARG A 37 -13.77 1.76 3.98
N LEU A 38 -12.77 2.16 3.21
CA LEU A 38 -11.58 2.82 3.72
C LEU A 38 -11.40 4.16 3.02
N SER A 39 -11.12 5.19 3.81
CA SER A 39 -10.61 6.44 3.28
C SER A 39 -9.17 6.30 2.81
N PHE A 40 -8.63 7.28 2.08
CA PHE A 40 -7.21 7.26 1.69
C PHE A 40 -6.28 7.18 2.91
N ALA A 41 -6.59 7.91 3.99
CA ALA A 41 -5.80 7.84 5.22
C ALA A 41 -5.91 6.45 5.87
N GLY A 42 -7.12 5.88 5.96
CA GLY A 42 -7.34 4.55 6.53
C GLY A 42 -6.66 3.43 5.72
N TRP A 43 -6.69 3.54 4.39
CA TRP A 43 -5.98 2.60 3.52
C TRP A 43 -4.47 2.69 3.72
N LEU A 44 -3.90 3.90 3.75
CA LEU A 44 -2.46 4.09 3.97
C LEU A 44 -2.03 3.50 5.33
N ASP A 45 -2.75 3.80 6.41
CA ASP A 45 -2.41 3.30 7.75
C ASP A 45 -2.41 1.76 7.80
N GLN A 46 -3.44 1.11 7.25
CA GLN A 46 -3.48 -0.35 7.18
C GLN A 46 -2.36 -0.94 6.32
N ALA A 47 -2.05 -0.32 5.19
CA ALA A 47 -0.96 -0.77 4.32
C ALA A 47 0.41 -0.66 5.00
N GLU A 48 0.67 0.44 5.72
CA GLU A 48 1.91 0.62 6.47
C GLU A 48 2.00 -0.29 7.69
N SER A 49 0.88 -0.54 8.37
CA SER A 49 0.79 -1.51 9.47
C SER A 49 1.11 -2.93 8.98
N LEU A 50 0.54 -3.34 7.84
CA LEU A 50 0.84 -4.61 7.19
C LEU A 50 2.32 -4.69 6.79
N ALA A 51 2.87 -3.65 6.15
CA ALA A 51 4.28 -3.61 5.74
C ALA A 51 5.24 -3.78 6.93
N ARG A 52 4.99 -3.08 8.05
CA ARG A 52 5.76 -3.26 9.28
C ARG A 52 5.66 -4.68 9.82
N GLY A 53 4.47 -5.29 9.78
CA GLY A 53 4.26 -6.67 10.20
C GLY A 53 5.03 -7.67 9.34
N LEU A 54 5.03 -7.50 8.01
CA LEU A 54 5.77 -8.36 7.09
C LEU A 54 7.29 -8.25 7.30
N LEU A 55 7.81 -7.03 7.49
CA LEU A 55 9.23 -6.82 7.80
C LEU A 55 9.63 -7.43 9.15
N ALA A 56 8.75 -7.35 10.15
CA ALA A 56 8.99 -7.98 11.45
C ALA A 56 9.03 -9.52 11.34
N LEU A 57 8.16 -10.11 10.50
CA LEU A 57 8.18 -11.55 10.21
C LEU A 57 9.47 -11.97 9.49
N GLU A 58 9.93 -11.20 8.50
CA GLU A 58 11.21 -11.45 7.82
C GLU A 58 12.39 -11.41 8.81
N GLY A 59 12.43 -10.40 9.69
CA GLY A 59 13.45 -10.28 10.73
C GLY A 59 13.44 -11.44 11.73
N TRP A 60 12.25 -11.99 12.03
CA TRP A 60 12.10 -13.15 12.90
C TRP A 60 12.57 -14.46 12.25
N LEU A 61 12.41 -14.60 10.93
CA LEU A 61 12.78 -15.81 10.18
C LEU A 61 14.29 -15.94 9.89
N GLY A 62 15.13 -15.00 10.34
CA GLY A 62 16.58 -15.14 10.25
C GLY A 62 17.09 -15.25 8.80
N GLY A 63 16.65 -14.36 7.91
CA GLY A 63 17.34 -14.04 6.65
C GLY A 63 17.73 -15.21 5.73
N THR A 64 16.77 -15.86 5.08
CA THR A 64 16.96 -16.55 3.78
C THR A 64 15.64 -16.61 2.99
N GLY A 65 14.90 -15.49 2.90
CA GLY A 65 13.71 -15.34 2.05
C GLY A 65 14.03 -14.52 0.80
N PRO A 66 13.44 -14.81 -0.38
CA PRO A 66 13.80 -14.14 -1.63
C PRO A 66 13.54 -12.62 -1.54
N GLN A 67 14.50 -11.86 -2.05
CA GLN A 67 14.52 -10.40 -2.14
C GLN A 67 13.39 -9.89 -3.06
N ILE A 68 12.13 -9.91 -2.61
CA ILE A 68 10.96 -9.56 -3.45
C ILE A 68 10.76 -8.03 -3.55
N PHE A 69 11.38 -7.24 -2.68
CA PHE A 69 11.19 -5.78 -2.64
C PHE A 69 12.48 -4.95 -2.78
N ALA A 70 13.58 -5.55 -3.24
CA ALA A 70 14.81 -4.82 -3.49
C ALA A 70 14.83 -4.17 -4.88
N ARG A 71 14.55 -2.86 -4.87
CA ARG A 71 14.95 -1.81 -5.82
C ARG A 71 13.98 -1.40 -6.91
#